data_AF-J7TT26-F1
#
_entry.id   AF-J7TT26-F1
#
_cell.length_a   1.000
_cell.length_b   1.000
_cell.length_c   1.000
_cell.angle_alpha   90.00
_cell.angle_beta   90.00
_cell.angle_gamma   90.00
#
_symmetry.space_group_name_H-M   'P 1'
#
loop_
_entity.id
_entity.type
_entity.pdbx_description
1 polymer ?
#
loop_
_entity_poly.entity_id
_entity_poly.type
_entity_poly.pdbx_seq_one_letter_code
_entity_poly.pdbx_strand_id
1 'polypeptide(L)'
;MQLLASVLVCFPEIEAVSYEPRQELLTMDFVVRARLDPSEIEDFAAFLAESIETYYVIEGGAASEMDFSYEQHDALTILHLARRMDELSERELSLTVQLLTERFGEALLVDPHGAEALDTEFRTLQHETLERMLMAVREIPLRDRLVGIRERDQVVVYNR
;
A
#
# COMPACT_ATOMS: atom_id res chain seq x y z
N MET A 1 -2.28 -10.00 -13.06
CA MET A 1 -1.14 -9.17 -13.50
C MET A 1 -1.41 -7.68 -13.37
N GLN A 2 -2.56 -7.14 -13.80
CA GLN A 2 -2.82 -5.69 -13.74
C GLN A 2 -3.03 -5.12 -12.33
N LEU A 3 -3.47 -5.92 -11.35
CA LEU A 3 -3.83 -5.40 -10.02
C LEU A 3 -2.68 -4.66 -9.32
N LEU A 4 -1.49 -5.25 -9.24
CA LEU A 4 -0.33 -4.60 -8.60
C LEU A 4 0.05 -3.30 -9.32
N ALA A 5 -0.07 -3.28 -10.65
CA ALA A 5 0.13 -2.05 -11.41
C ALA A 5 -0.93 -0.99 -11.06
N SER A 6 -2.21 -1.39 -10.94
CA SER A 6 -3.29 -0.51 -10.53
C SER A 6 -3.09 0.05 -9.12
N VAL A 7 -2.59 -0.75 -8.18
CA VAL A 7 -2.23 -0.27 -6.82
C VAL A 7 -1.18 0.84 -6.92
N LEU A 8 -0.07 0.61 -7.62
CA LEU A 8 1.02 1.59 -7.75
C LEU A 8 0.62 2.86 -8.52
N VAL A 9 -0.37 2.77 -9.40
CA VAL A 9 -0.91 3.93 -10.14
C VAL A 9 -1.88 4.74 -9.27
N CYS A 10 -2.74 4.08 -8.48
CA CYS A 10 -3.68 4.79 -7.60
C CYS A 10 -2.97 5.44 -6.40
N PHE A 11 -1.88 4.83 -5.94
CA PHE A 11 -1.15 5.23 -4.74
C PHE A 11 0.31 5.55 -5.07
N PRO A 12 0.62 6.80 -5.45
CA PRO A 12 1.98 7.23 -5.79
C PRO A 12 2.98 7.16 -4.62
N GLU A 13 2.50 7.00 -3.39
CA GLU A 13 3.28 6.83 -2.16
C GLU A 13 3.84 5.41 -1.99
N ILE A 14 3.20 4.40 -2.62
CA ILE A 14 3.66 3.00 -2.57
C ILE A 14 4.78 2.84 -3.59
N GLU A 15 5.99 2.52 -3.15
CA GLU A 15 7.17 2.39 -4.03
C GLU A 15 7.29 1.02 -4.69
N ALA A 16 6.97 -0.02 -3.93
CA ALA A 16 6.88 -1.37 -4.44
C ALA A 16 5.71 -2.10 -3.80
N VAL A 17 5.19 -3.08 -4.52
CA VAL A 17 4.16 -3.98 -4.02
C VAL A 17 4.51 -5.41 -4.43
N SER A 18 4.40 -6.36 -3.52
CA SER A 18 4.62 -7.78 -3.82
C SER A 18 3.47 -8.62 -3.27
N TYR A 19 3.18 -9.72 -3.97
CA TYR A 19 2.12 -10.64 -3.61
C TYR A 19 2.65 -12.06 -3.45
N GLU A 20 2.39 -12.66 -2.30
CA GLU A 20 2.70 -14.06 -2.00
C GLU A 20 1.42 -14.92 -1.99
N PRO A 21 1.19 -15.77 -3.01
CA PRO A 21 -0.03 -16.56 -3.11
C PRO A 21 -0.20 -17.61 -2.00
N ARG A 22 0.89 -18.12 -1.42
CA ARG A 22 0.78 -19.16 -0.36
C ARG A 22 0.29 -18.60 0.97
N GLN A 23 0.60 -17.33 1.23
CA GLN A 23 0.22 -16.64 2.47
C GLN A 23 -0.96 -15.69 2.23
N GLU A 24 -1.35 -15.47 0.97
CA GLU A 24 -2.33 -14.48 0.54
C GLU A 24 -1.99 -13.08 1.06
N LEU A 25 -0.70 -12.76 1.13
CA LEU A 25 -0.20 -11.49 1.64
C LEU A 25 0.19 -10.55 0.49
N LEU A 26 -0.28 -9.31 0.58
CA LEU A 26 0.20 -8.19 -0.20
C LEU A 26 1.11 -7.35 0.68
N THR A 27 2.39 -7.25 0.33
CA THR A 27 3.36 -6.37 0.99
C THR A 27 3.53 -5.10 0.17
N MET A 28 3.37 -3.95 0.82
CA MET A 28 3.55 -2.62 0.24
C MET A 28 4.73 -1.95 0.93
N ASP A 29 5.64 -1.41 0.12
CA ASP A 29 6.84 -0.75 0.59
C ASP A 29 6.69 0.76 0.42
N PHE A 30 6.96 1.49 1.50
CA PHE A 30 6.95 2.96 1.53
C PHE A 30 8.35 3.45 1.89
N VAL A 31 8.79 4.54 1.27
CA VAL A 31 10.13 5.10 1.51
C VAL A 31 10.02 6.45 2.20
N VAL A 32 10.65 6.59 3.35
CA VAL A 32 10.80 7.86 4.07
C VAL A 32 12.23 8.36 3.93
N ARG A 33 12.40 9.57 3.43
CA ARG A 33 13.68 10.29 3.25
C ARG A 33 14.26 10.82 4.56
N ALA A 34 14.18 10.02 5.60
CA ALA A 34 14.80 10.27 6.88
C ALA A 34 15.10 8.94 7.55
N ARG A 35 16.08 8.97 8.45
CA ARG A 35 16.25 7.90 9.43
C ARG A 35 15.30 8.17 10.60
N LEU A 36 14.34 7.28 10.80
CA LEU A 36 13.36 7.40 11.88
C LEU A 36 13.89 6.77 13.18
N ASP A 37 13.45 7.28 14.33
CA ASP A 37 13.71 6.60 15.60
C ASP A 37 12.89 5.31 15.66
N PRO A 38 13.44 4.16 16.08
CA PRO A 38 12.66 2.94 16.29
C PRO A 38 11.37 3.15 17.11
N SER A 39 11.39 3.99 18.16
CA SER A 39 10.18 4.24 18.95
C SER A 39 9.12 5.00 18.16
N GLU A 40 9.53 5.92 17.29
CA GLU A 40 8.61 6.65 16.39
C GLU A 40 7.94 5.71 15.39
N ILE A 41 8.67 4.70 14.91
CA ILE A 41 8.13 3.68 14.00
C ILE A 41 7.16 2.77 14.75
N GLU A 42 7.51 2.31 15.95
CA GLU A 42 6.65 1.47 16.79
C GLU A 42 5.34 2.19 17.17
N ASP A 43 5.42 3.46 17.58
CA ASP A 43 4.25 4.29 17.89
C ASP A 43 3.34 4.46 16.67
N PHE A 44 3.93 4.69 15.48
CA PHE A 44 3.15 4.81 14.24
C PHE A 44 2.53 3.47 13.82
N ALA A 45 3.25 2.36 13.93
CA ALA A 45 2.73 1.04 13.60
C ALA A 45 1.53 0.68 14.49
N ALA A 46 1.61 0.98 15.80
CA ALA A 46 0.50 0.78 16.72
C ALA A 46 -0.72 1.64 16.34
N PHE A 47 -0.49 2.92 16.04
CA PHE A 47 -1.55 3.84 15.61
C PHE A 47 -2.21 3.41 14.29
N LEU A 48 -1.42 2.95 13.32
CA LEU A 48 -1.93 2.46 12.04
C LEU A 48 -2.77 1.17 12.24
N ALA A 49 -2.29 0.25 13.07
CA ALA A 49 -3.03 -0.97 13.39
C ALA A 49 -4.39 -0.66 14.03
N GLU A 50 -4.41 0.22 15.03
CA GLU A 50 -5.65 0.66 15.70
C GLU A 50 -6.60 1.38 14.72
N SER A 51 -6.06 2.18 13.80
CA SER A 51 -6.86 2.88 12.79
C SER A 51 -7.52 1.92 11.80
N ILE A 52 -6.79 0.90 11.34
CA ILE A 52 -7.32 -0.15 10.46
C ILE A 52 -8.37 -0.99 11.21
N GLU A 53 -8.08 -1.40 12.44
CA GLU A 53 -9.04 -2.13 13.27
C GLU A 53 -10.34 -1.35 13.44
N THR A 54 -10.23 -0.06 13.78
CA THR A 54 -11.38 0.85 13.93
C THR A 54 -12.17 0.97 12.63
N TYR A 55 -11.49 1.09 11.49
CA TYR A 55 -12.13 1.11 10.17
C TYR A 55 -12.99 -0.16 9.94
N TYR A 56 -12.44 -1.34 10.22
CA TYR A 56 -13.19 -2.59 10.05
C TYR A 56 -14.37 -2.74 11.00
N VAL A 57 -14.23 -2.27 12.25
CA VAL A 57 -15.35 -2.25 13.21
C VAL A 57 -16.50 -1.39 12.68
N ILE A 58 -16.21 -0.24 12.05
CA ILE A 58 -17.21 0.65 11.46
C ILE A 58 -17.88 0.00 10.24
N GLU A 59 -17.12 -0.70 9.40
CA GLU A 59 -17.62 -1.41 8.22
C GLU A 59 -18.34 -2.74 8.57
N GLY A 60 -18.41 -3.11 9.85
CA GLY A 60 -19.10 -4.31 10.32
C GLY A 60 -18.31 -5.62 10.11
N GLY A 61 -16.99 -5.51 9.95
CA GLY A 61 -16.07 -6.63 9.81
C GLY A 61 -15.09 -6.74 10.99
N ALA A 62 -14.05 -7.55 10.81
CA ALA A 62 -12.90 -7.63 11.70
C ALA A 62 -11.63 -7.69 10.86
N ALA A 63 -10.61 -6.93 11.25
CA ALA A 63 -9.32 -6.94 10.59
C ALA A 63 -8.49 -8.13 11.09
N SER A 64 -7.78 -8.82 10.20
CA SER A 64 -6.64 -9.64 10.60
C SER A 64 -5.49 -8.78 11.12
N GLU A 65 -4.55 -9.42 11.81
CA GLU A 65 -3.32 -8.78 12.28
C GLU A 65 -2.55 -8.16 11.11
N MET A 66 -2.07 -6.94 11.32
CA MET A 66 -1.20 -6.23 10.38
C MET A 66 0.25 -6.61 10.64
N ASP A 67 0.98 -6.99 9.61
CA ASP A 67 2.44 -7.16 9.70
C ASP A 67 3.12 -5.87 9.25
N PHE A 68 3.89 -5.28 10.16
CA PHE A 68 4.63 -4.05 9.92
C PHE A 68 6.08 -4.23 10.32
N SER A 69 6.98 -4.02 9.38
CA SER A 69 8.42 -4.06 9.61
C SER A 69 9.12 -2.92 8.87
N TYR A 70 10.41 -2.74 9.11
CA TYR A 70 11.15 -1.67 8.46
C TYR A 70 12.62 -2.03 8.26
N GLU A 71 13.22 -1.41 7.26
CA GLU A 71 14.65 -1.45 6.97
C GLU A 71 15.22 -0.03 6.96
N GLN A 72 16.42 0.17 7.52
CA GLN A 72 17.09 1.47 7.52
C GLN A 72 18.38 1.40 6.71
N HIS A 73 18.53 2.32 5.76
CA HIS A 73 19.71 2.45 4.91
C HIS A 73 20.14 3.91 4.83
N ASP A 74 21.30 4.22 5.43
CA ASP A 74 21.86 5.58 5.50
C ASP A 74 20.85 6.62 6.03
N ALA A 75 20.28 7.43 5.13
CA ALA A 75 19.33 8.49 5.42
C ALA A 75 17.88 8.13 5.00
N LEU A 76 17.61 6.85 4.70
CA LEU A 76 16.31 6.34 4.28
C LEU A 76 15.80 5.29 5.25
N THR A 77 14.48 5.28 5.45
CA THR A 77 13.75 4.21 6.13
C THR A 77 12.73 3.64 5.14
N ILE A 78 12.78 2.34 4.90
CA ILE A 78 11.78 1.60 4.13
C ILE A 78 10.82 0.97 5.13
N LEU A 79 9.53 1.24 4.98
CA LEU A 79 8.46 0.67 5.79
C LEU A 79 7.77 -0.41 4.96
N HIS A 80 7.68 -1.61 5.51
CA HIS A 80 7.03 -2.75 4.89
C HIS A 80 5.71 -3.01 5.61
N LEU A 81 4.61 -2.86 4.88
CA LEU A 81 3.26 -3.15 5.38
C LEU A 81 2.70 -4.37 4.64
N ALA A 82 2.49 -5.47 5.36
CA ALA A 82 1.84 -6.66 4.83
C ALA A 82 0.39 -6.76 5.31
N ARG A 83 -0.52 -6.96 4.35
CA ARG A 83 -1.95 -7.15 4.61
C ARG A 83 -2.49 -8.35 3.85
N ARG A 84 -3.51 -8.97 4.44
CA ARG A 84 -4.25 -10.06 3.81
C ARG A 84 -5.01 -9.56 2.58
N MET A 85 -4.75 -10.21 1.46
CA MET A 85 -5.31 -9.84 0.16
C MET A 85 -6.83 -10.01 0.09
N ASP A 86 -7.38 -10.96 0.83
CA ASP A 86 -8.80 -11.25 0.89
C ASP A 86 -9.61 -10.24 1.72
N GLU A 87 -8.94 -9.48 2.58
CA GLU A 87 -9.55 -8.44 3.41
C GLU A 87 -9.38 -7.05 2.81
N LEU A 88 -8.22 -6.78 2.20
CA LEU A 88 -7.80 -5.47 1.70
C LEU A 88 -8.82 -4.81 0.75
N SER A 89 -9.21 -3.57 1.06
CA SER A 89 -10.05 -2.72 0.21
C SER A 89 -9.28 -1.49 -0.28
N GLU A 90 -9.79 -0.83 -1.32
CA GLU A 90 -9.24 0.45 -1.79
C GLU A 90 -9.32 1.51 -0.68
N ARG A 91 -10.40 1.51 0.11
CA ARG A 91 -10.59 2.48 1.20
C ARG A 91 -9.59 2.28 2.33
N GLU A 92 -9.23 1.04 2.67
CA GLU A 92 -8.17 0.74 3.63
C GLU A 92 -6.80 1.23 3.12
N LEU A 93 -6.51 1.03 1.83
CA LEU A 93 -5.30 1.55 1.20
C LEU A 93 -5.26 3.08 1.25
N SER A 94 -6.36 3.74 0.91
CA SER A 94 -6.50 5.19 1.01
C SER A 94 -6.30 5.71 2.43
N LEU A 95 -6.87 5.04 3.44
CA LEU A 95 -6.65 5.37 4.86
C LEU A 95 -5.16 5.23 5.22
N THR A 96 -4.55 4.10 4.87
CA THR A 96 -3.13 3.82 5.15
C THR A 96 -2.23 4.91 4.58
N VAL A 97 -2.42 5.21 3.29
CA VAL A 97 -1.65 6.25 2.57
C VAL A 97 -1.88 7.63 3.18
N GLN A 98 -3.11 7.96 3.56
CA GLN A 98 -3.42 9.22 4.22
C GLN A 98 -2.66 9.35 5.55
N LEU A 99 -2.69 8.31 6.40
CA LEU A 99 -2.02 8.34 7.71
C LEU A 99 -0.49 8.43 7.57
N LEU A 100 0.09 7.73 6.58
CA LEU A 100 1.51 7.86 6.24
C LEU A 100 1.86 9.28 5.80
N THR A 101 1.03 9.88 4.95
CA THR A 101 1.22 11.24 4.43
C THR A 101 1.12 12.27 5.55
N GLU A 102 0.13 12.15 6.43
CA GLU A 102 -0.03 13.02 7.60
C GLU A 102 1.14 12.89 8.57
N ARG A 103 1.67 11.68 8.78
CA ARG A 103 2.77 11.43 9.72
C ARG A 103 4.13 11.90 9.24
N PHE A 104 4.44 11.64 7.97
CA PHE A 104 5.79 11.82 7.41
C PHE A 104 5.89 13.00 6.44
N GLY A 105 4.77 13.53 5.95
CA GLY A 105 4.71 14.72 5.11
C GLY A 105 5.69 14.69 3.95
N GLU A 106 6.46 15.76 3.79
CA GLU A 106 7.48 15.89 2.73
C GLU A 106 8.64 14.89 2.84
N ALA A 107 8.78 14.15 3.95
CA ALA A 107 9.77 13.08 4.03
C ALA A 107 9.30 11.82 3.30
N LEU A 108 7.99 11.59 3.14
CA LEU A 108 7.46 10.46 2.38
C LEU A 108 7.82 10.62 0.89
N LEU A 109 8.33 9.55 0.28
CA LEU A 109 8.55 9.50 -1.16
C LEU A 109 7.21 9.33 -1.86
N VAL A 110 6.93 10.24 -2.78
CA VAL A 110 5.72 10.24 -3.60
C VAL A 110 6.16 10.43 -5.04
N ASP A 111 5.66 9.59 -5.93
CA ASP A 111 5.90 9.74 -7.35
C ASP A 111 5.23 11.02 -7.89
N PRO A 112 5.99 12.00 -8.39
CA PRO A 112 5.43 13.23 -8.93
C PRO A 112 4.55 12.99 -10.16
N HIS A 113 4.78 11.89 -10.89
CA HIS A 113 4.04 11.57 -12.11
C HIS A 113 2.68 10.93 -11.86
N GLY A 114 2.44 10.38 -10.66
CA GLY A 114 1.14 9.80 -10.30
C GLY A 114 0.07 10.83 -9.93
N ALA A 115 0.45 11.99 -9.39
CA ALA A 115 -0.48 13.00 -8.89
C ALA A 115 -0.79 14.13 -9.89
N GLU A 116 0.16 14.50 -10.76
CA GLU A 116 0.03 15.67 -11.65
C GLU A 116 -0.52 15.37 -13.05
N ALA A 117 -0.68 14.09 -13.43
CA ALA A 117 -0.97 13.71 -14.81
C ALA A 117 -2.46 13.52 -15.15
N LEU A 118 -3.34 13.39 -14.15
CA LEU A 118 -4.74 13.00 -14.36
C LEU A 118 -5.70 13.96 -13.66
N ASP A 119 -6.79 14.32 -14.34
CA ASP A 119 -7.87 15.06 -13.69
C ASP A 119 -8.54 14.24 -12.57
N THR A 120 -9.28 14.92 -11.71
CA THR A 120 -9.95 14.31 -10.55
C THR A 120 -10.94 13.20 -10.94
N GLU A 121 -11.56 13.31 -12.11
CA GLU A 121 -12.53 12.32 -12.59
C GLU A 121 -11.83 11.01 -12.97
N PHE A 122 -10.71 11.10 -13.71
CA PHE A 122 -9.88 9.94 -14.03
C PHE A 122 -9.31 9.26 -12.79
N ARG A 123 -8.85 10.04 -11.79
CA ARG A 123 -8.39 9.48 -10.50
C ARG A 123 -9.49 8.71 -9.80
N THR A 124 -10.68 9.30 -9.70
CA THR A 124 -11.84 8.63 -9.10
C THR A 124 -12.15 7.30 -9.80
N LEU A 125 -12.15 7.29 -11.14
CA LEU A 125 -12.39 6.08 -11.93
C LEU A 125 -11.31 5.00 -11.72
N GLN A 126 -10.05 5.40 -11.52
CA GLN A 126 -8.97 4.46 -11.23
C GLN A 126 -9.17 3.78 -9.88
N HIS A 127 -9.49 4.54 -8.83
CA HIS A 127 -9.77 4.00 -7.50
C HIS A 127 -11.00 3.06 -7.52
N GLU A 128 -12.10 3.45 -8.19
CA GLU A 128 -13.26 2.57 -8.38
C GLU A 128 -12.91 1.28 -9.14
N THR A 129 -12.00 1.38 -10.11
CA THR A 129 -11.54 0.22 -10.88
C THR A 129 -10.67 -0.69 -10.02
N LEU A 130 -9.79 -0.12 -9.20
CA LEU A 130 -8.98 -0.87 -8.25
C LEU A 130 -9.85 -1.63 -7.25
N GLU A 131 -10.87 -0.98 -6.66
CA GLU A 131 -11.81 -1.63 -5.74
C GLU A 131 -12.48 -2.85 -6.38
N ARG A 132 -12.94 -2.73 -7.64
CA ARG A 132 -13.49 -3.87 -8.39
C ARG A 132 -12.48 -5.00 -8.60
N MET A 133 -11.22 -4.66 -8.86
CA MET A 133 -10.16 -5.67 -9.02
C MET A 133 -9.84 -6.37 -7.70
N LEU A 134 -9.79 -5.64 -6.58
CA LEU A 134 -9.59 -6.19 -5.24
C LEU A 134 -10.72 -7.17 -4.91
N MET A 135 -11.98 -6.78 -5.11
CA MET A 135 -13.14 -7.66 -4.92
C MET A 135 -13.05 -8.93 -5.79
N ALA A 136 -12.67 -8.81 -7.06
CA ALA A 136 -12.56 -9.96 -7.96
C ALA A 136 -11.48 -10.96 -7.52
N VAL A 137 -10.36 -10.49 -6.96
CA VAL A 137 -9.28 -11.37 -6.46
C VAL A 137 -9.69 -12.15 -5.20
N ARG A 138 -10.66 -11.65 -4.42
CA ARG A 138 -11.23 -12.42 -3.29
C ARG A 138 -11.95 -13.68 -3.77
N GLU A 139 -12.63 -13.61 -4.91
CA GLU A 139 -13.33 -14.76 -5.50
C GLU A 139 -12.38 -15.66 -6.29
N ILE A 140 -11.42 -15.07 -7.01
CA ILE A 140 -10.45 -15.78 -7.84
C ILE A 140 -9.04 -15.32 -7.47
N PRO A 141 -8.42 -15.97 -6.45
CA PRO A 141 -7.08 -15.60 -6.00
C PRO A 141 -6.02 -15.69 -7.09
N LEU A 142 -5.07 -14.77 -7.01
CA LEU A 142 -3.90 -14.78 -7.90
C LEU A 142 -3.03 -16.01 -7.59
N ARG A 143 -2.56 -16.69 -8.64
CA ARG A 143 -1.80 -17.95 -8.49
C ARG A 143 -0.28 -17.75 -8.50
N ASP A 144 0.15 -16.70 -9.18
CA ASP A 144 1.55 -16.39 -9.39
C ASP A 144 2.08 -15.49 -8.27
N ARG A 145 3.35 -15.67 -7.92
CA ARG A 145 4.07 -14.70 -7.09
C ARG A 145 4.34 -13.48 -7.95
N LEU A 146 3.88 -12.31 -7.53
CA LEU A 146 4.00 -11.09 -8.33
C LEU A 146 4.80 -10.05 -7.58
N VAL A 147 5.58 -9.26 -8.33
CA VAL A 147 6.27 -8.09 -7.82
C VAL A 147 6.02 -6.94 -8.79
N GLY A 148 5.51 -5.84 -8.25
CA GLY A 148 5.37 -4.55 -8.91
C GLY A 148 6.35 -3.56 -8.29
N ILE A 149 7.11 -2.87 -9.11
CA ILE A 149 8.03 -1.82 -8.68
C ILE A 149 7.81 -0.57 -9.51
N ARG A 150 7.99 0.59 -8.88
CA ARG A 150 8.16 1.84 -9.62
C ARG A 150 9.59 1.96 -10.12
N GLU A 151 9.75 2.21 -11.42
CA GLU A 151 11.05 2.46 -12.05
C GLU A 151 10.96 3.75 -12.84
N ARG A 152 11.47 4.84 -12.25
CA ARG A 152 11.37 6.20 -12.80
C ARG A 152 9.91 6.59 -13.03
N ASP A 153 9.50 6.65 -14.30
CA ASP A 153 8.17 7.12 -14.72
C ASP A 153 7.24 5.95 -15.11
N GLN A 154 7.64 4.72 -14.80
CA GLN A 154 6.92 3.51 -15.20
C GLN A 154 6.71 2.57 -14.03
N VAL A 155 5.61 1.83 -14.08
CA VAL A 155 5.35 0.71 -13.20
C VAL A 155 5.61 -0.58 -13.95
N VAL A 156 6.47 -1.43 -13.40
CA VAL A 156 6.84 -2.72 -13.99
C VAL A 156 6.36 -3.84 -13.07
N VAL A 157 5.61 -4.79 -13.64
CA VAL A 157 5.13 -5.97 -12.91
C VAL A 157 5.68 -7.22 -13.57
N TYR A 158 6.27 -8.11 -12.77
CA TYR A 158 6.78 -9.39 -13.23
C TYR A 158 6.37 -10.53 -12.28
N ASN A 159 6.36 -11.75 -12.82
CA ASN A 159 6.20 -12.97 -12.06
C ASN A 159 7.58 -13.41 -11.54
N ARG A 160 7.64 -13.89 -10.30
CA ARG A 160 8.89 -14.29 -9.63
C ARG A 160 9.01 -15.80 -9.52
#